data_AF-A0A426UY06-F1
#
_entry.id   AF-A0A426UY06-F1
#
_cell.length_a   1.000
_cell.length_b   1.000
_cell.length_c   1.000
_cell.angle_alpha   90.00
_cell.angle_beta   90.00
_cell.angle_gamma   90.00
#
_symmetry.space_group_name_H-M   'P 1'
#
loop_
_entity.id
_entity.type
_entity.pdbx_description
1 polymer ?
#
loop_
_entity_poly.entity_id
_entity_poly.type
_entity_poly.pdbx_seq_one_letter_code
_entity_poly.pdbx_strand_id
1 'polypeptide(L)'
;MANRPRLDLTRDAPRVLQHWLRPDERLIEAAPVWGLPALDGIPKPPLTGDQLGRRTLKVVGLTLLWIVGSVVVLIVLVLLADGLGGGGGESGGTRTKGPAVVLHGKGSGSVAGRLVTPALRRRGWWVFTNRRVAFVAPTGPSHAKFWSGSGPETELDGPVPVATVVEVGDTAYTYEGDVDRVRHTRILRRRKPAGLYKRVRFADGSGIDFRRRHQ
;
A
#
# COMPACT_ATOMS: atom_id res chain seq x y z
N MET A 1 -15.32 -21.77 -12.62
CA MET A 1 -15.54 -20.41 -12.07
C MET A 1 -14.97 -19.40 -13.05
N ALA A 2 -15.76 -18.41 -13.48
CA ALA A 2 -15.25 -17.32 -14.31
C ALA A 2 -14.13 -16.56 -13.56
N ASN A 3 -13.02 -16.30 -14.25
CA ASN A 3 -11.82 -15.75 -13.65
C ASN A 3 -11.98 -14.24 -13.46
N ARG A 4 -12.76 -13.83 -12.44
CA ARG A 4 -13.16 -12.43 -12.21
C ARG A 4 -11.95 -11.49 -12.38
N PRO A 5 -12.04 -10.49 -13.28
CA PRO A 5 -10.91 -9.63 -13.60
C PRO A 5 -10.44 -8.91 -12.34
N ARG A 6 -9.13 -8.91 -12.12
CA ARG A 6 -8.54 -8.39 -10.88
C ARG A 6 -8.45 -6.88 -10.97
N LEU A 7 -9.04 -6.18 -10.02
CA LEU A 7 -9.03 -4.71 -9.99
C LEU A 7 -7.61 -4.13 -9.92
N ASP A 8 -7.31 -3.05 -10.64
CA ASP A 8 -6.04 -2.32 -10.57
C ASP A 8 -6.19 -1.08 -9.68
N LEU A 9 -5.59 -1.10 -8.48
CA LEU A 9 -5.73 0.02 -7.53
C LEU A 9 -5.01 1.31 -7.96
N THR A 10 -4.24 1.33 -9.04
CA THR A 10 -3.66 2.59 -9.54
C THR A 10 -4.53 3.21 -10.62
N ARG A 11 -5.03 2.38 -11.53
CA ARG A 11 -5.69 2.78 -12.78
C ARG A 11 -7.20 2.84 -12.68
N ASP A 12 -7.84 1.85 -12.04
CA ASP A 12 -9.29 1.84 -11.83
C ASP A 12 -9.74 2.79 -10.70
N ALA A 13 -8.80 3.44 -10.01
CA ALA A 13 -9.07 4.28 -8.84
C ALA A 13 -10.07 5.43 -9.11
N PRO A 14 -9.99 6.22 -10.21
CA PRO A 14 -10.96 7.28 -10.46
C PRO A 14 -12.38 6.73 -10.64
N ARG A 15 -12.54 5.73 -11.52
CA ARG A 15 -13.83 5.08 -11.83
C ARG A 15 -14.47 4.45 -10.58
N VAL A 16 -13.71 3.70 -9.80
CA VAL A 16 -14.24 3.04 -8.58
C VAL A 16 -14.56 4.04 -7.49
N LEU A 17 -13.68 5.03 -7.24
CA LEU A 17 -13.90 5.99 -6.17
C LEU A 17 -15.01 6.99 -6.50
N GLN A 18 -15.23 7.32 -7.78
CA GLN A 18 -16.33 8.20 -8.20
C GLN A 18 -17.71 7.68 -7.79
N HIS A 19 -17.92 6.36 -7.78
CA HIS A 19 -19.15 5.74 -7.26
C HIS A 19 -19.22 5.64 -5.72
N TRP A 20 -18.14 5.96 -5.01
CA TRP A 20 -18.05 5.95 -3.53
C TRP A 20 -18.13 7.36 -2.91
N LEU A 21 -17.86 8.41 -3.69
CA LEU A 21 -18.01 9.80 -3.29
C LEU A 21 -19.50 10.12 -2.99
N ARG A 22 -19.73 10.97 -1.99
CA ARG A 22 -21.05 11.60 -1.78
C ARG A 22 -21.30 12.66 -2.88
N PRO A 23 -22.55 13.05 -3.18
CA PRO A 23 -22.87 13.97 -4.29
C PRO A 23 -22.06 15.28 -4.30
N ASP A 24 -21.82 15.89 -3.13
CA ASP A 24 -21.05 17.14 -2.99
C ASP A 24 -19.56 16.93 -2.61
N GLU A 25 -19.05 15.73 -2.85
CA GLU A 25 -17.71 15.32 -2.44
C GLU A 25 -16.76 15.21 -3.63
N ARG A 26 -15.68 16.01 -3.59
CA ARG A 26 -14.61 16.02 -4.58
C ARG A 26 -13.39 15.25 -4.08
N LEU A 27 -12.95 14.29 -4.87
CA LEU A 27 -11.66 13.61 -4.68
C LEU A 27 -10.49 14.60 -4.85
N ILE A 28 -9.62 14.69 -3.84
CA ILE A 28 -8.40 15.52 -3.84
C ILE A 28 -7.14 14.67 -4.07
N GLU A 29 -7.08 13.47 -3.47
CA GLU A 29 -5.96 12.53 -3.61
C GLU A 29 -6.42 11.09 -3.38
N ALA A 30 -5.88 10.15 -4.17
CA ALA A 30 -6.09 8.71 -4.01
C ALA A 30 -4.74 7.97 -4.01
N ALA A 31 -4.30 7.55 -2.82
CA ALA A 31 -3.01 6.90 -2.62
C ALA A 31 -3.20 5.38 -2.39
N PRO A 32 -2.90 4.52 -3.38
CA PRO A 32 -3.04 3.07 -3.22
C PRO A 32 -1.97 2.53 -2.27
N VAL A 33 -2.38 1.59 -1.42
CA VAL A 33 -1.47 0.85 -0.54
C VAL A 33 -1.76 -0.65 -0.58
N TRP A 34 -0.70 -1.43 -0.40
CA TRP A 34 -0.71 -2.89 -0.60
C TRP A 34 -0.91 -3.68 0.71
N GLY A 35 -1.17 -2.96 1.79
CA GLY A 35 -1.29 -3.40 3.17
C GLY A 35 -1.07 -2.21 4.09
N LEU A 36 -0.62 -2.46 5.33
CA LEU A 36 -0.44 -1.44 6.35
C LEU A 36 0.41 -0.24 5.82
N PRO A 37 -0.07 1.02 5.93
CA PRO A 37 0.70 2.19 5.54
C PRO A 37 1.99 2.33 6.38
N ALA A 38 2.89 3.22 5.97
CA ALA A 38 4.04 3.54 6.79
C ALA A 38 3.57 4.21 8.09
N LEU A 39 4.13 3.79 9.23
CA LEU A 39 3.82 4.34 10.54
C LEU A 39 5.05 5.05 11.10
N ASP A 40 4.85 6.25 11.64
CA ASP A 40 5.87 7.11 12.22
C ASP A 40 5.46 7.49 13.65
N GLY A 41 6.17 6.98 14.66
CA GLY A 41 5.81 7.11 16.07
C GLY A 41 4.58 6.30 16.54
N ILE A 42 3.85 5.63 15.64
CA ILE A 42 2.68 4.80 15.95
C ILE A 42 3.07 3.30 15.94
N PRO A 43 2.69 2.50 16.95
CA PRO A 43 2.94 1.05 16.96
C PRO A 43 2.14 0.33 15.86
N LYS A 44 2.70 -0.77 15.33
CA LYS A 44 1.97 -1.62 14.38
C LYS A 44 0.85 -2.36 15.12
N PRO A 45 -0.34 -2.49 14.51
CA PRO A 45 -1.45 -3.20 15.14
C PRO A 45 -1.11 -4.70 15.19
N PRO A 46 -1.63 -5.46 16.18
CA PRO A 46 -1.44 -6.90 16.21
C PRO A 46 -1.97 -7.59 14.93
N LEU A 47 -1.53 -8.81 14.68
CA LEU A 47 -2.11 -9.66 13.64
C LEU A 47 -3.34 -10.35 14.24
N THR A 48 -4.43 -10.47 13.47
CA THR A 48 -5.55 -11.34 13.86
C THR A 48 -5.16 -12.82 13.66
N GLY A 49 -5.86 -13.75 14.32
CA GLY A 49 -5.60 -15.20 14.19
C GLY A 49 -5.55 -15.66 12.74
N ASP A 50 -6.53 -15.28 11.93
CA ASP A 50 -6.60 -15.59 10.49
C ASP A 50 -5.39 -15.05 9.71
N GLN A 51 -4.93 -13.84 10.05
CA GLN A 51 -3.75 -13.24 9.43
C GLN A 51 -2.47 -13.96 9.84
N LEU A 52 -2.41 -14.48 11.07
CA LEU A 52 -1.32 -15.33 11.55
C LEU A 52 -1.29 -16.64 10.78
N GLY A 53 -2.41 -17.37 10.75
CA GLY A 53 -2.53 -18.67 10.07
C GLY A 53 -2.20 -18.59 8.58
N ARG A 54 -2.76 -17.62 7.85
CA ARG A 54 -2.44 -17.38 6.43
C ARG A 54 -0.97 -17.04 6.21
N ARG A 55 -0.32 -16.33 7.15
CA ARG A 55 1.10 -16.01 7.07
C ARG A 55 1.96 -17.26 7.31
N THR A 56 1.64 -18.06 8.32
CA THR A 56 2.34 -19.32 8.62
C THR A 56 2.22 -20.29 7.45
N LEU A 57 1.01 -20.54 6.95
CA LEU A 57 0.78 -21.41 5.78
C LEU A 57 1.57 -20.94 4.55
N LYS A 58 1.60 -19.63 4.30
CA LYS A 58 2.40 -19.08 3.20
C LYS A 58 3.90 -19.28 3.41
N VAL A 59 4.42 -19.10 4.63
CA VAL A 59 5.84 -19.32 4.93
C VAL A 59 6.19 -20.79 4.77
N VAL A 60 5.44 -21.70 5.39
CA VAL A 60 5.64 -23.16 5.28
C VAL A 60 5.57 -23.61 3.83
N GLY A 61 4.56 -23.20 3.07
CA GLY A 61 4.44 -23.53 1.65
C GLY A 61 5.60 -22.98 0.80
N LEU A 62 6.09 -21.76 1.10
CA LEU A 62 7.25 -21.20 0.39
C LEU A 62 8.56 -21.90 0.77
N THR A 63 8.72 -22.31 2.03
CA THR A 63 9.86 -23.10 2.50
C THR A 63 9.87 -24.50 1.89
N LEU A 64 8.72 -25.19 1.84
CA LEU A 64 8.58 -26.49 1.18
C LEU A 64 8.87 -26.37 -0.33
N LEU A 65 8.33 -25.35 -0.99
CA LEU A 65 8.64 -25.07 -2.40
C LEU A 65 10.13 -24.76 -2.61
N TRP A 66 10.78 -24.06 -1.67
CA TRP A 66 12.21 -23.80 -1.73
C TRP A 66 13.04 -25.07 -1.52
N ILE A 67 12.65 -25.96 -0.61
CA ILE A 67 13.30 -27.27 -0.42
C ILE A 67 13.18 -28.11 -1.70
N VAL A 68 11.97 -28.27 -2.25
CA VAL A 68 11.75 -29.00 -3.51
C VAL A 68 12.51 -28.35 -4.67
N GLY A 69 12.46 -27.02 -4.77
CA GLY A 69 13.20 -26.24 -5.76
C GLY A 69 14.71 -26.42 -5.63
N SER A 70 15.26 -26.43 -4.42
CA SER A 70 16.69 -26.68 -4.16
C SER A 70 17.09 -28.12 -4.50
N VAL A 71 16.24 -29.12 -4.25
CA VAL A 71 16.48 -30.51 -4.66
C VAL A 71 16.46 -30.63 -6.20
N VAL A 72 15.49 -30.01 -6.88
CA VAL A 72 15.43 -29.99 -8.35
C VAL A 72 16.62 -29.22 -8.94
N VAL A 73 17.00 -28.07 -8.38
CA VAL A 73 18.18 -27.32 -8.80
C VAL A 73 19.47 -28.10 -8.54
N LEU A 74 19.56 -28.87 -7.45
CA LEU A 74 20.70 -29.75 -7.19
C LEU A 74 20.78 -30.88 -8.23
N ILE A 75 19.66 -31.54 -8.55
CA ILE A 75 19.59 -32.55 -9.61
C ILE A 75 20.00 -31.93 -10.96
N VAL A 76 19.48 -30.74 -11.29
CA VAL A 76 19.81 -30.02 -12.53
C VAL A 76 21.28 -29.58 -12.55
N LEU A 77 21.88 -29.16 -11.43
CA LEU A 77 23.30 -28.82 -11.34
C LEU A 77 24.22 -30.05 -11.45
N VAL A 78 23.80 -31.20 -10.92
CA VAL A 78 24.50 -32.48 -11.11
C VAL A 78 24.44 -32.94 -12.57
N LEU A 79 23.36 -32.64 -13.29
CA LEU A 79 23.20 -32.92 -14.72
C LEU A 79 23.83 -31.86 -15.64
N LEU A 80 23.96 -30.61 -15.18
CA LEU A 80 24.59 -29.49 -15.89
C LEU A 80 26.01 -29.22 -15.36
N ALA A 81 26.73 -30.27 -14.97
CA ALA A 81 28.13 -30.19 -14.56
C ALA A 81 29.10 -29.97 -15.74
N ASP A 82 28.70 -29.16 -16.72
CA ASP A 82 29.57 -28.51 -17.69
C ASP A 82 28.95 -27.18 -18.15
N GLY A 83 29.52 -26.07 -17.68
CA GLY A 83 29.30 -24.71 -18.19
C GLY A 83 27.99 -23.98 -17.82
N LEU A 84 28.08 -23.00 -16.91
CA LEU A 84 28.05 -21.57 -17.29
C LEU A 84 28.19 -20.61 -16.10
N GLY A 85 28.89 -19.49 -16.34
CA GLY A 85 29.08 -18.42 -15.38
C GLY A 85 27.85 -17.51 -15.22
N GLY A 86 27.75 -16.85 -14.05
CA GLY A 86 26.60 -16.02 -13.70
C GLY A 86 26.58 -14.62 -14.33
N GLY A 87 25.39 -14.05 -14.43
CA GLY A 87 25.16 -12.65 -14.82
C GLY A 87 24.26 -11.93 -13.81
N GLY A 88 24.84 -11.09 -12.95
CA GLY A 88 24.10 -10.24 -12.02
C GLY A 88 23.86 -8.85 -12.61
N GLY A 89 22.61 -8.53 -12.97
CA GLY A 89 22.23 -7.20 -13.47
C GLY A 89 21.69 -6.27 -12.38
N GLU A 90 22.45 -5.26 -11.97
CA GLU A 90 21.90 -4.14 -11.19
C GLU A 90 21.22 -3.10 -12.08
N SER A 91 19.93 -2.83 -11.84
CA SER A 91 19.19 -1.74 -12.50
C SER A 91 18.91 -0.59 -11.53
N GLY A 92 19.75 0.44 -11.60
CA GLY A 92 19.74 1.60 -10.71
C GLY A 92 18.76 2.72 -11.10
N GLY A 93 17.45 2.47 -11.04
CA GLY A 93 16.45 3.54 -11.23
C GLY A 93 16.31 4.49 -10.03
N THR A 94 16.42 5.81 -10.26
CA THR A 94 16.17 6.89 -9.29
C THR A 94 14.67 7.09 -8.97
N ARG A 95 13.96 6.01 -8.64
CA ARG A 95 12.59 6.09 -8.10
C ARG A 95 12.54 6.97 -6.85
N THR A 96 11.54 7.84 -6.76
CA THR A 96 11.14 8.55 -5.54
C THR A 96 10.70 7.52 -4.50
N LYS A 97 11.59 7.21 -3.55
CA LYS A 97 11.53 6.03 -2.66
C LYS A 97 10.71 6.23 -1.38
N GLY A 98 9.99 7.35 -1.22
CA GLY A 98 9.06 7.56 -0.12
C GLY A 98 7.80 6.68 -0.23
N PRO A 99 7.23 6.17 0.88
CA PRO A 99 5.96 5.43 0.87
C PRO A 99 4.81 6.31 0.36
N ALA A 100 3.77 5.72 -0.22
CA ALA A 100 2.62 6.46 -0.76
C ALA A 100 1.82 7.22 0.33
N VAL A 101 1.80 6.67 1.55
CA VAL A 101 1.10 7.24 2.71
C VAL A 101 1.92 7.00 3.97
N VAL A 102 2.01 8.01 4.85
CA VAL A 102 2.57 7.89 6.20
C VAL A 102 1.51 8.34 7.22
N LEU A 103 1.19 7.48 8.18
CA LEU A 103 0.45 7.88 9.40
C LEU A 103 1.48 8.24 10.46
N HIS A 104 1.41 9.44 11.03
CA HIS A 104 2.33 9.91 12.06
C HIS A 104 1.59 10.28 13.35
N GLY A 105 2.20 10.01 14.51
CA GLY A 105 1.57 10.29 15.81
C GLY A 105 2.41 9.80 16.98
N LYS A 106 1.98 10.14 18.21
CA LYS A 106 2.64 9.70 19.45
C LYS A 106 1.90 8.49 20.02
N GLY A 107 2.31 7.29 19.61
CA GLY A 107 1.74 6.04 20.09
C GLY A 107 0.34 5.71 19.56
N SER A 108 -0.25 4.62 20.08
CA SER A 108 -1.60 4.15 19.75
C SER A 108 -2.71 5.06 20.26
N GLY A 109 -2.45 5.82 21.32
CA GLY A 109 -3.42 6.75 21.92
C GLY A 109 -3.72 7.98 21.07
N SER A 110 -2.85 8.35 20.13
CA SER A 110 -3.09 9.49 19.23
C SER A 110 -4.26 9.26 18.26
N VAL A 111 -4.86 10.33 17.72
CA VAL A 111 -5.98 10.25 16.75
C VAL A 111 -5.59 9.35 15.58
N ALA A 112 -4.47 9.60 14.92
CA ALA A 112 -3.94 8.74 13.86
C ALA A 112 -3.63 7.32 14.35
N GLY A 113 -3.17 7.16 15.59
CA GLY A 113 -2.92 5.87 16.23
C GLY A 113 -4.18 5.02 16.35
N ARG A 114 -5.32 5.62 16.70
CA ARG A 114 -6.62 4.94 16.80
C ARG A 114 -7.19 4.51 15.43
N LEU A 115 -6.78 5.17 14.35
CA LEU A 115 -7.10 4.74 12.98
C LEU A 115 -6.36 3.44 12.58
N VAL A 116 -5.24 3.11 13.25
CA VAL A 116 -4.39 1.98 12.89
C VAL A 116 -4.95 0.67 13.42
N THR A 117 -5.85 0.07 12.64
CA THR A 117 -6.46 -1.24 12.93
C THR A 117 -5.80 -2.38 12.14
N PRO A 118 -5.94 -3.66 12.57
CA PRO A 118 -5.51 -4.81 11.77
C PRO A 118 -6.18 -4.89 10.39
N ALA A 119 -7.33 -4.25 10.20
CA ALA A 119 -8.06 -4.22 8.94
C ALA A 119 -7.36 -3.35 7.86
N LEU A 120 -6.53 -2.37 8.24
CA LEU A 120 -5.66 -1.62 7.31
C LEU A 120 -4.57 -2.48 6.66
N ARG A 121 -4.42 -3.76 7.06
CA ARG A 121 -3.49 -4.71 6.43
C ARG A 121 -4.03 -5.23 5.09
N ARG A 122 -5.28 -4.93 4.70
CA ARG A 122 -5.85 -5.22 3.38
C ARG A 122 -5.35 -4.23 2.32
N ARG A 123 -5.48 -4.57 1.03
CA ARG A 123 -5.17 -3.66 -0.09
C ARG A 123 -6.30 -2.64 -0.24
N GLY A 124 -5.98 -1.43 -0.66
CA GLY A 124 -6.98 -0.37 -0.85
C GLY A 124 -6.36 0.98 -1.15
N TRP A 125 -7.13 2.03 -0.92
CA TRP A 125 -6.76 3.42 -1.07
C TRP A 125 -6.89 4.13 0.27
N TRP A 126 -5.90 4.97 0.59
CA TRP A 126 -6.19 6.17 1.37
C TRP A 126 -6.73 7.22 0.42
N VAL A 127 -7.88 7.79 0.79
CA VAL A 127 -8.64 8.74 0.01
C VAL A 127 -8.73 10.03 0.81
N PHE A 128 -8.38 11.15 0.20
CA PHE A 128 -8.57 12.49 0.75
C PHE A 128 -9.54 13.26 -0.15
N THR A 129 -10.58 13.82 0.46
CA THR A 129 -11.61 14.61 -0.20
C THR A 129 -11.79 15.96 0.50
N ASN A 130 -12.63 16.83 -0.07
CA ASN A 130 -13.07 18.07 0.59
C ASN A 130 -13.91 17.85 1.86
N ARG A 131 -14.36 16.62 2.16
CA ARG A 131 -15.28 16.31 3.28
C ARG A 131 -14.74 15.30 4.29
N ARG A 132 -13.76 14.47 3.91
CA ARG A 132 -13.24 13.39 4.77
C ARG A 132 -11.86 12.89 4.30
N VAL A 133 -11.17 12.26 5.23
CA VAL A 133 -10.09 11.30 4.93
C VAL A 133 -10.56 9.89 5.30
N ALA A 134 -10.42 8.95 4.38
CA ALA A 134 -10.89 7.58 4.57
C ALA A 134 -9.90 6.54 4.04
N PHE A 135 -9.98 5.32 4.59
CA PHE A 135 -9.43 4.14 3.92
C PHE A 135 -10.56 3.34 3.28
N VAL A 136 -10.45 3.14 1.98
CA VAL A 136 -11.42 2.41 1.15
C VAL A 136 -10.74 1.17 0.59
N ALA A 137 -11.38 0.01 0.71
CA ALA A 137 -10.85 -1.24 0.14
C ALA A 137 -11.89 -1.94 -0.73
N PRO A 138 -11.52 -2.51 -1.88
CA PRO A 138 -12.42 -3.39 -2.62
C PRO A 138 -12.67 -4.69 -1.84
N THR A 139 -13.90 -5.18 -1.91
CA THR A 139 -14.30 -6.48 -1.33
C THR A 139 -13.80 -7.65 -2.19
N GLY A 140 -13.58 -7.42 -3.49
CA GLY A 140 -13.11 -8.42 -4.46
C GLY A 140 -11.58 -8.53 -4.59
N PRO A 141 -11.10 -9.46 -5.44
CA PRO A 141 -9.67 -9.64 -5.70
C PRO A 141 -9.07 -8.43 -6.42
N SER A 142 -8.05 -7.82 -5.80
CA SER A 142 -7.32 -6.67 -6.35
C SER A 142 -5.85 -6.97 -6.56
N HIS A 143 -5.25 -6.34 -7.57
CA HIS A 143 -3.83 -6.40 -7.89
C HIS A 143 -3.24 -5.00 -8.16
N ALA A 144 -1.94 -4.99 -8.45
CA ALA A 144 -1.07 -3.82 -8.26
C ALA A 144 0.14 -3.77 -9.21
N LYS A 145 0.38 -4.84 -9.95
CA LYS A 145 1.62 -5.08 -10.71
C LYS A 145 1.29 -5.31 -12.18
N PHE A 146 0.87 -4.26 -12.86
CA PHE A 146 1.37 -4.02 -14.21
C PHE A 146 2.47 -2.96 -14.13
N TRP A 147 3.56 -3.18 -14.86
CA TRP A 147 4.79 -2.36 -14.75
C TRP A 147 4.69 -1.00 -15.44
N SER A 148 3.61 -0.78 -16.19
CA SER A 148 3.16 0.49 -16.73
C SER A 148 1.66 0.62 -16.47
N GLY A 149 1.17 1.84 -16.28
CA GLY A 149 -0.28 2.13 -16.24
C GLY A 149 -0.94 2.08 -17.62
N SER A 150 -0.36 1.36 -18.57
CA SER A 150 -0.67 1.38 -20.02
C SER A 150 -1.23 0.05 -20.55
N GLY A 151 -1.78 -0.78 -19.67
CA GLY A 151 -2.53 -1.98 -20.08
C GLY A 151 -3.97 -1.64 -20.47
N PRO A 152 -4.66 -2.55 -21.19
CA PRO A 152 -6.10 -2.40 -21.47
C PRO A 152 -6.88 -2.35 -20.15
N GLU A 153 -7.92 -1.51 -20.09
CA GLU A 153 -8.72 -1.32 -18.88
C GLU A 153 -9.28 -2.64 -18.34
N THR A 154 -9.44 -2.70 -17.02
CA THR A 154 -10.12 -3.84 -16.39
C THR A 154 -11.59 -3.79 -16.82
N GLU A 155 -12.11 -4.80 -17.52
CA GLU A 155 -13.55 -4.95 -17.71
C GLU A 155 -14.20 -5.11 -16.32
N LEU A 156 -15.23 -4.30 -16.05
CA LEU A 156 -15.99 -4.33 -14.80
C LEU A 156 -17.47 -4.42 -15.15
N ASP A 157 -18.13 -5.50 -14.72
CA ASP A 157 -19.55 -5.79 -14.96
C ASP A 157 -20.52 -4.87 -14.18
N GLY A 158 -20.05 -3.68 -13.75
CA GLY A 158 -20.80 -2.74 -12.92
C GLY A 158 -19.97 -2.12 -11.78
N PRO A 159 -20.63 -1.43 -10.84
CA PRO A 159 -19.97 -0.79 -9.69
C PRO A 159 -19.21 -1.79 -8.82
N VAL A 160 -17.95 -1.50 -8.52
CA VAL A 160 -17.12 -2.37 -7.69
C VAL A 160 -17.52 -2.22 -6.22
N PRO A 161 -17.88 -3.30 -5.51
CA PRO A 161 -18.18 -3.23 -4.09
C PRO A 161 -16.92 -2.86 -3.30
N VAL A 162 -16.97 -1.71 -2.65
CA VAL A 162 -15.92 -1.18 -1.77
C VAL A 162 -16.44 -0.99 -0.35
N ALA A 163 -15.55 -1.12 0.62
CA ALA A 163 -15.83 -0.96 2.04
C ALA A 163 -14.88 0.06 2.68
N THR A 164 -15.46 1.14 3.20
CA THR A 164 -14.80 2.07 4.12
C THR A 164 -14.44 1.33 5.41
N VAL A 165 -13.17 1.26 5.77
CA VAL A 165 -12.73 0.64 7.05
C VAL A 165 -12.55 1.67 8.16
N VAL A 166 -12.18 2.87 7.77
CA VAL A 166 -11.86 4.00 8.64
C VAL A 166 -12.24 5.26 7.88
N GLU A 167 -12.89 6.20 8.56
CA GLU A 167 -13.28 7.51 8.05
C GLU A 167 -13.06 8.56 9.15
N VAL A 168 -12.59 9.74 8.76
CA VAL A 168 -12.47 10.93 9.61
C VAL A 168 -13.04 12.10 8.82
N GLY A 169 -14.07 12.75 9.36
CA GLY A 169 -14.72 13.91 8.72
C GLY A 169 -13.86 15.18 8.72
N ASP A 170 -14.20 16.11 7.84
CA ASP A 170 -13.58 17.44 7.68
C ASP A 170 -13.37 18.20 9.01
N THR A 171 -14.37 18.21 9.88
CA THR A 171 -14.30 18.86 11.21
C THR A 171 -13.23 18.31 12.15
N ALA A 172 -12.70 17.10 11.90
CA ALA A 172 -11.72 16.45 12.76
C ALA A 172 -10.27 16.59 12.27
N TYR A 173 -10.02 17.30 11.15
CA TYR A 173 -8.67 17.54 10.64
C TYR A 173 -8.47 18.94 10.02
N THR A 174 -7.21 19.30 9.83
CA THR A 174 -6.78 20.50 9.10
C THR A 174 -5.80 20.08 7.99
N TYR A 175 -5.92 20.69 6.81
CA TYR A 175 -4.97 20.50 5.72
C TYR A 175 -3.84 21.52 5.84
N GLU A 176 -2.59 21.06 6.01
CA GLU A 176 -1.41 21.95 6.19
C GLU A 176 -0.69 22.26 4.87
N GLY A 177 -1.18 21.79 3.72
CA GLY A 177 -0.53 21.98 2.43
C GLY A 177 0.51 20.90 2.10
N ASP A 178 1.47 21.26 1.24
CA ASP A 178 2.59 20.40 0.84
C ASP A 178 3.76 20.55 1.83
N VAL A 179 4.30 19.43 2.30
CA VAL A 179 5.44 19.35 3.22
C VAL A 179 6.51 18.40 2.69
N ASP A 180 7.79 18.77 2.85
CA ASP A 180 8.90 17.87 2.59
C ASP A 180 9.06 16.84 3.70
N ARG A 181 9.02 15.54 3.34
CA ARG A 181 9.40 14.47 4.28
C ARG A 181 10.81 13.99 4.02
N VAL A 182 11.51 13.69 5.12
CA VAL A 182 12.76 12.92 5.11
C VAL A 182 12.52 11.49 5.56
N ARG A 183 13.32 10.57 5.04
CA ARG A 183 13.39 9.16 5.46
C ARG A 183 14.78 8.84 5.96
N HIS A 184 14.87 8.02 7.01
CA HIS A 184 16.15 7.43 7.42
C HIS A 184 16.45 6.17 6.57
N THR A 185 17.68 6.07 6.09
CA THR A 185 18.16 4.89 5.35
C THR A 185 18.56 3.78 6.33
N ARG A 186 18.07 2.55 6.14
CA ARG A 186 18.29 1.45 7.10
C ARG A 186 19.76 1.10 7.34
N ILE A 187 20.56 1.08 6.28
CA ILE A 187 21.98 0.69 6.31
C ILE A 187 22.84 1.84 6.83
N LEU A 188 22.83 2.98 6.13
CA LEU A 188 23.72 4.11 6.41
C LEU A 188 23.22 5.04 7.54
N ARG A 189 22.01 4.82 8.08
CA ARG A 189 21.27 5.68 9.05
C ARG A 189 21.04 7.15 8.63
N ARG A 190 21.63 7.60 7.52
CA ARG A 190 21.50 8.97 6.97
C ARG A 190 20.04 9.32 6.66
N ARG A 191 19.68 10.57 6.95
CA ARG A 191 18.47 11.23 6.43
C ARG A 191 18.63 11.45 4.92
N LYS A 192 17.59 11.14 4.15
CA LYS A 192 17.46 11.47 2.72
C LYS A 192 16.06 12.01 2.46
N PRO A 193 15.84 12.87 1.46
CA PRO A 193 14.49 13.26 1.07
C PRO A 193 13.65 12.03 0.67
N ALA A 194 12.38 12.06 1.02
CA ALA A 194 11.35 11.10 0.64
C ALA A 194 10.45 11.65 -0.48
N GLY A 195 10.39 12.98 -0.63
CA GLY A 195 9.57 13.74 -1.57
C GLY A 195 8.62 14.71 -0.83
N LEU A 196 7.83 15.44 -1.62
CA LEU A 196 6.72 16.27 -1.14
C LEU A 196 5.49 15.41 -0.79
N TYR A 197 4.78 15.80 0.27
CA TYR A 197 3.59 15.15 0.76
C TYR A 197 2.50 16.19 1.06
N LYS A 198 1.26 15.94 0.66
CA LYS A 198 0.08 16.65 1.15
C LYS A 198 -0.19 16.22 2.59
N ARG A 199 -0.13 17.14 3.55
CA ARG A 199 -0.34 16.83 4.98
C ARG A 199 -1.76 17.12 5.45
N VAL A 200 -2.37 16.11 6.07
CA VAL A 200 -3.57 16.25 6.89
C VAL A 200 -3.19 16.04 8.35
N ARG A 201 -3.58 16.96 9.23
CA ARG A 201 -3.24 16.97 10.66
C ARG A 201 -4.49 16.94 11.53
N PHE A 202 -4.45 16.17 12.61
CA PHE A 202 -5.48 16.08 13.63
C PHE A 202 -5.15 16.99 14.82
N ALA A 203 -6.16 17.31 15.65
CA ALA A 203 -6.04 18.25 16.76
C ALA A 203 -4.92 17.93 17.78
N ASP A 204 -4.55 16.66 17.93
CA ASP A 204 -3.47 16.20 18.83
C ASP A 204 -2.05 16.26 18.20
N GLY A 205 -1.94 16.78 16.97
CA GLY A 205 -0.68 16.84 16.21
C GLY A 205 -0.27 15.53 15.53
N SER A 206 -1.07 14.47 15.64
CA SER A 206 -0.96 13.30 14.76
C SER A 206 -1.56 13.60 13.38
N GLY A 207 -1.35 12.75 12.37
CA GLY A 207 -1.78 13.07 11.01
C GLY A 207 -1.48 12.00 9.96
N ILE A 208 -1.82 12.35 8.72
CA ILE A 208 -1.70 11.52 7.52
C ILE A 208 -1.04 12.34 6.43
N ASP A 209 0.15 11.90 6.00
CA ASP A 209 0.89 12.49 4.90
C ASP A 209 0.70 11.65 3.63
N PHE A 210 0.10 12.22 2.59
CA PHE A 210 -0.12 11.62 1.27
C PHE A 210 1.00 12.03 0.33
N ARG A 211 1.75 11.09 -0.25
CA ARG A 211 2.85 11.44 -1.16
C ARG A 211 2.30 12.11 -2.42
N ARG A 212 2.73 13.35 -2.70
CA ARG A 212 2.37 14.05 -3.93
C ARG A 212 2.85 13.20 -5.12
N ARG A 213 1.92 12.85 -6.02
CA ARG A 213 2.29 12.33 -7.33
C ARG A 213 2.83 13.49 -8.16
N HIS A 214 3.90 13.27 -8.91
CA HIS A 214 4.19 14.17 -10.03
C HIS A 214 3.00 14.05 -10.99
N GLN A 215 2.34 15.18 -11.23
CA GLN A 215 1.38 15.38 -12.32
C GLN A 215 2.18 15.87 -13.53
#